data_AF-A0A965AF06-F1
#
_entry.id   AF-A0A965AF06-F1
#
_cell.length_a   1.000
_cell.length_b   1.000
_cell.length_c   1.000
_cell.angle_alpha   90.00
_cell.angle_beta   90.00
_cell.angle_gamma   90.00
#
_symmetry.space_group_name_H-M   'P 1'
#
loop_
_entity.id
_entity.type
_entity.pdbx_description
1 polymer ?
#
loop_
_entity_poly.entity_id
_entity_poly.type
_entity_poly.pdbx_seq_one_letter_code
_entity_poly.pdbx_strand_id
1 'polypeptide(L)'
;METCDVIERGDDWLIREIRIAGNTMREKVTFHPEHTVAFERLDGIERGTILNEVLDEGELQLRFTFTLSRKDMEDGSAEEQAYAASMEDTYLKAVQSTVDTIRRLISEGKLAAE
;
A
#
# COMPACT_ATOMS: atom_id res chain seq x y z
N MET A 1 -10.05 -7.90 -1.67
CA MET A 1 -10.50 -6.73 -0.89
C MET A 1 -12.01 -6.75 -0.87
N GLU A 2 -12.63 -6.62 0.30
CA GLU A 2 -14.09 -6.70 0.49
C GLU A 2 -14.71 -5.31 0.53
N THR A 3 -14.16 -4.41 1.37
CA THR A 3 -14.58 -3.02 1.48
C THR A 3 -13.38 -2.09 1.61
N CYS A 4 -13.56 -0.83 1.22
CA CYS A 4 -12.59 0.25 1.35
C CYS A 4 -13.36 1.56 1.48
N ASP A 5 -13.44 2.07 2.70
CA ASP A 5 -14.28 3.22 3.05
C ASP A 5 -13.39 4.36 3.55
N VAL A 6 -13.53 5.55 2.98
CA VAL A 6 -12.83 6.76 3.45
C VAL A 6 -13.60 7.31 4.64
N ILE A 7 -12.98 7.29 5.82
CA ILE A 7 -13.59 7.74 7.08
C ILE A 7 -13.34 9.23 7.32
N GLU A 8 -12.15 9.70 6.94
CA GLU A 8 -11.76 11.09 7.12
C GLU A 8 -10.88 11.54 5.96
N ARG A 9 -10.94 12.82 5.61
CA ARG A 9 -10.15 13.41 4.53
C ARG A 9 -9.72 14.82 4.92
N GLY A 10 -8.43 15.10 4.76
CA GLY A 10 -7.85 16.43 4.78
C GLY A 10 -7.31 16.82 3.40
N ASP A 11 -6.45 17.84 3.37
CA ASP A 11 -5.90 18.39 2.12
C ASP A 11 -4.99 17.36 1.40
N ASP A 12 -3.93 16.91 2.07
CA ASP A 12 -2.93 15.98 1.52
C ASP A 12 -2.93 14.62 2.25
N TRP A 13 -4.07 14.24 2.85
CA TRP A 13 -4.19 12.94 3.50
C TRP A 13 -5.63 12.47 3.61
N LEU A 14 -5.81 11.17 3.83
CA LEU A 14 -7.08 10.57 4.20
C LEU A 14 -6.86 9.46 5.23
N ILE A 15 -7.92 9.10 5.96
CA ILE A 15 -7.99 7.87 6.73
C ILE A 15 -9.01 6.97 6.05
N ARG A 16 -8.62 5.71 5.81
CA ARG A 16 -9.50 4.69 5.26
C ARG A 16 -9.58 3.48 6.17
N GLU A 17 -10.73 2.84 6.18
CA GLU A 17 -10.94 1.51 6.73
C GLU A 17 -11.04 0.51 5.58
N ILE A 18 -10.29 -0.58 5.70
CA ILE A 18 -10.24 -1.64 4.69
C ILE A 18 -10.62 -2.94 5.37
N ARG A 19 -11.49 -3.71 4.68
CA ARG A 19 -11.74 -5.11 5.02
C ARG A 19 -11.14 -6.03 3.96
N ILE A 20 -10.26 -6.93 4.40
CA ILE A 20 -9.61 -7.91 3.53
C ILE A 20 -9.36 -9.23 4.27
N ALA A 21 -9.77 -10.34 3.66
CA ALA A 21 -9.63 -11.68 4.24
C ALA A 21 -10.22 -11.78 5.66
N GLY A 22 -11.39 -11.16 5.88
CA GLY A 22 -12.04 -11.11 7.18
C GLY A 22 -11.41 -10.16 8.21
N ASN A 23 -10.23 -9.59 7.95
CA ASN A 23 -9.58 -8.63 8.82
C ASN A 23 -10.01 -7.20 8.48
N THR A 24 -10.24 -6.39 9.52
CA THR A 24 -10.50 -4.95 9.39
C THR A 24 -9.30 -4.18 9.90
N MET A 25 -8.86 -3.19 9.14
CA MET A 25 -7.72 -2.34 9.48
C MET A 25 -7.99 -0.90 9.05
N ARG A 26 -7.46 0.05 9.81
CA ARG A 26 -7.44 1.46 9.45
C ARG A 26 -6.03 1.92 9.17
N GLU A 27 -5.91 2.76 8.16
CA GLU A 27 -4.64 3.38 7.80
C GLU A 27 -4.82 4.83 7.38
N LYS A 28 -3.80 5.62 7.67
CA LYS A 28 -3.66 6.98 7.17
C LYS A 28 -2.87 6.93 5.86
N VAL A 29 -3.45 7.47 4.80
CA VAL A 29 -2.78 7.67 3.52
C VAL A 29 -2.37 9.13 3.44
N THR A 30 -1.09 9.40 3.27
CA THR A 30 -0.53 10.75 3.09
C THR A 30 0.00 10.87 1.67
N PHE A 31 -0.35 11.97 1.01
CA PHE A 31 0.03 12.26 -0.36
C PHE A 31 1.17 13.29 -0.35
N HIS A 32 2.30 12.93 -0.95
CA HIS A 32 3.35 13.85 -1.33
C HIS A 32 3.29 13.98 -2.85
N PRO A 33 2.65 15.05 -3.38
CA PRO A 33 2.37 15.19 -4.80
C PRO A 33 3.60 14.87 -5.66
N GLU A 34 3.40 14.08 -6.72
CA GLU A 34 4.43 13.67 -7.70
C GLU A 34 5.62 12.87 -7.14
N HIS A 35 5.70 12.64 -5.83
CA HIS A 35 6.84 12.00 -5.20
C HIS A 35 6.49 10.68 -4.54
N THR A 36 5.50 10.67 -3.65
CA THR A 36 5.27 9.52 -2.78
C THR A 36 3.85 9.46 -2.26
N VAL A 37 3.30 8.26 -2.11
CA VAL A 37 2.12 8.00 -1.29
C VAL A 37 2.51 7.09 -0.14
N ALA A 38 2.29 7.55 1.09
CA ALA A 38 2.62 6.82 2.31
C ALA A 38 1.36 6.28 2.98
N PHE A 39 1.36 5.01 3.35
CA PHE A 39 0.27 4.33 4.05
C PHE A 39 0.76 3.91 5.42
N GLU A 40 0.20 4.47 6.48
CA GLU A 40 0.57 4.17 7.86
C GLU A 40 -0.56 3.41 8.57
N ARG A 41 -0.25 2.24 9.14
CA ARG A 41 -1.22 1.44 9.90
C ARG A 41 -1.56 2.15 11.22
N LEU A 42 -2.83 2.51 11.39
CA LEU A 42 -3.31 3.18 12.61
C LEU A 42 -3.75 2.17 13.70
N ASP A 43 -4.21 1.00 13.29
CA ASP A 43 -4.63 -0.07 14.19
C ASP A 43 -4.39 -1.46 13.61
N GLY A 44 -4.91 -2.49 14.30
CA GLY A 44 -4.72 -3.88 13.93
C GLY A 44 -3.48 -4.51 14.56
N ILE A 45 -3.25 -5.75 14.16
CA ILE A 45 -2.12 -6.59 14.61
C ILE A 45 -0.83 -6.24 13.88
N GLU A 46 -0.96 -5.82 12.62
CA GLU A 46 0.12 -5.28 11.80
C GLU A 46 0.37 -3.80 12.14
N ARG A 47 1.63 -3.41 12.17
CA ARG A 47 2.09 -2.04 12.28
C ARG A 47 3.05 -1.72 11.16
N GLY A 48 3.28 -0.43 10.95
CA GLY A 48 4.32 0.06 10.06
C GLY A 48 3.77 0.85 8.88
N THR A 49 4.60 0.95 7.86
CA THR A 49 4.40 1.90 6.76
C THR A 49 4.66 1.22 5.42
N ILE A 50 3.83 1.54 4.44
CA ILE A 50 4.04 1.22 3.03
C ILE A 50 4.30 2.53 2.29
N LEU A 51 5.34 2.58 1.47
CA LEU A 51 5.68 3.74 0.64
C LEU A 51 5.60 3.35 -0.84
N ASN A 52 4.87 4.14 -1.61
CA ASN A 52 4.86 4.07 -3.07
C ASN A 52 5.57 5.31 -3.60
N GLU A 53 6.79 5.15 -4.08
CA GLU A 53 7.65 6.24 -4.51
C GLU A 53 7.74 6.27 -6.04
N VAL A 54 7.61 7.47 -6.60
CA VAL A 54 7.88 7.72 -8.02
C VAL A 54 9.35 8.04 -8.17
N LEU A 55 10.02 7.35 -9.09
CA LEU A 55 11.41 7.60 -9.43
C LEU A 55 11.49 7.94 -10.91
N ASP A 56 12.34 8.91 -11.25
CA ASP A 56 12.65 9.29 -12.61
C ASP A 56 14.17 9.24 -12.82
N GLU A 57 14.64 8.07 -13.24
CA GLU A 57 16.05 7.80 -13.54
C GLU A 57 16.25 7.59 -15.05
N GLY A 58 15.57 8.42 -15.87
CA GLY A 58 15.57 8.33 -17.33
C GLY A 58 14.45 7.44 -17.89
N GLU A 59 13.76 6.69 -17.03
CA GLU A 59 12.46 6.08 -17.27
C GLU A 59 11.61 6.19 -15.99
N LEU A 60 10.30 6.33 -16.14
CA LEU A 60 9.37 6.40 -15.01
C LEU A 60 9.29 5.05 -14.31
N GLN A 61 9.68 5.02 -13.04
CA GLN A 61 9.66 3.83 -12.19
C GLN A 61 8.81 4.06 -10.94
N LEU A 62 8.25 2.97 -10.42
CA LEU A 62 7.55 2.96 -9.14
C LEU A 62 8.25 1.98 -8.20
N ARG A 63 8.71 2.48 -7.05
CA ARG A 63 9.27 1.67 -5.97
C ARG A 63 8.22 1.50 -4.88
N PHE A 64 8.01 0.26 -4.47
CA PHE A 64 7.14 -0.09 -3.35
C PHE A 64 8.00 -0.61 -2.21
N THR A 65 7.92 0.05 -1.05
CA THR A 65 8.66 -0.31 0.16
C THR A 65 7.66 -0.69 1.24
N PHE A 66 7.81 -1.89 1.81
CA PHE A 66 6.96 -2.40 2.88
C PHE A 66 7.79 -2.57 4.14
N THR A 67 7.55 -1.71 5.13
CA THR A 67 8.18 -1.80 6.46
C THR A 67 7.10 -2.15 7.45
N LEU A 68 6.83 -3.44 7.62
CA LEU A 68 5.72 -3.95 8.42
C LEU A 68 6.21 -4.89 9.52
N SER A 69 5.57 -4.81 10.68
CA SER A 69 5.80 -5.73 11.80
C SER A 69 4.47 -6.16 12.41
N ARG A 70 4.49 -7.26 13.18
CA ARG A 70 3.31 -7.78 13.86
C ARG A 70 3.53 -7.82 15.36
N LYS A 71 2.52 -7.38 16.12
CA LYS A 71 2.60 -7.33 17.60
C LYS A 71 2.68 -8.70 18.27
N ASP A 72 2.22 -9.74 17.60
CA ASP A 72 2.14 -11.10 18.12
C ASP A 72 3.32 -11.99 17.70
N MET A 73 4.29 -11.43 16.97
CA MET A 73 5.50 -12.12 16.55
C MET A 73 6.71 -11.42 17.17
N GLU A 74 7.70 -12.20 17.59
CA GLU A 74 8.97 -11.66 18.07
C GLU A 74 9.83 -11.23 16.87
N ASP A 75 10.39 -10.03 16.95
CA ASP A 75 11.27 -9.46 15.90
C ASP A 75 12.46 -10.39 15.63
N GLY A 76 12.70 -10.71 14.37
CA GLY A 76 13.78 -11.60 13.92
C GLY A 76 13.49 -13.08 14.12
N SER A 77 12.34 -13.46 14.65
CA SER A 77 11.97 -14.87 14.84
C SER A 77 11.77 -15.61 13.52
N ALA A 78 11.89 -16.94 13.55
CA ALA A 78 11.62 -17.77 12.38
C ALA A 78 10.15 -17.65 11.91
N GLU A 79 9.23 -17.38 12.83
CA GLU A 79 7.82 -17.14 12.53
C GLU A 79 7.62 -15.83 11.75
N GLU A 80 8.24 -14.74 12.21
CA GLU A 80 8.23 -13.45 11.50
C GLU A 80 8.83 -13.59 10.09
N GLN A 81 9.97 -14.28 9.96
CA GLN A 81 10.62 -14.50 8.65
C GLN A 81 9.75 -15.32 7.70
N ALA A 82 9.11 -16.39 8.19
CA ALA A 82 8.18 -17.19 7.39
C ALA A 82 6.96 -16.38 6.96
N TYR A 83 6.44 -15.52 7.87
CA TYR A 83 5.36 -14.59 7.56
C TYR A 83 5.77 -13.59 6.47
N ALA A 84 6.91 -12.92 6.63
CA ALA A 84 7.45 -11.98 5.66
C ALA A 84 7.64 -12.62 4.28
N ALA A 85 8.20 -13.83 4.22
CA ALA A 85 8.37 -14.58 2.98
C ALA A 85 7.02 -14.91 2.30
N SER A 86 5.99 -15.26 3.08
CA SER A 86 4.64 -15.51 2.53
C SER A 86 3.97 -14.26 1.96
N MET A 87 4.40 -13.09 2.44
CA MET A 87 3.83 -11.79 2.10
C MET A 87 4.41 -11.20 0.82
N GLU A 88 5.67 -11.50 0.52
CA GLU A 88 6.40 -11.00 -0.66
C GLU A 88 5.61 -11.24 -1.96
N ASP A 89 5.21 -12.49 -2.21
CA ASP A 89 4.40 -12.87 -3.37
C ASP A 89 3.05 -12.13 -3.43
N THR A 90 2.45 -11.86 -2.28
CA THR A 90 1.17 -11.16 -2.18
C THR A 90 1.34 -9.68 -2.54
N TYR A 91 2.41 -9.04 -2.06
CA TYR A 91 2.71 -7.66 -2.38
C TYR A 91 3.09 -7.48 -3.84
N LEU A 92 3.92 -8.36 -4.41
CA LEU A 92 4.25 -8.33 -5.83
C LEU A 92 2.99 -8.40 -6.72
N LYS A 93 2.03 -9.28 -6.38
CA LYS A 93 0.74 -9.36 -7.09
C LYS A 93 -0.09 -8.08 -6.93
N ALA A 94 -0.13 -7.49 -5.74
CA ALA A 94 -0.86 -6.25 -5.50
C ALA A 94 -0.26 -5.06 -6.28
N VAL A 95 1.07 -4.97 -6.33
CA VAL A 95 1.81 -3.97 -7.13
C VAL A 95 1.50 -4.13 -8.61
N GLN A 96 1.64 -5.35 -9.14
CA GLN A 96 1.36 -5.64 -10.54
C GLN A 96 -0.09 -5.27 -10.92
N SER A 97 -1.05 -5.67 -10.08
CA SER A 97 -2.47 -5.33 -10.28
C SER A 97 -2.73 -3.82 -10.29
N THR A 98 -2.02 -3.07 -9.44
CA THR A 98 -2.11 -1.60 -9.39
C THR A 98 -1.61 -0.98 -10.69
N VAL A 99 -0.43 -1.37 -11.16
CA VAL A 99 0.18 -0.88 -12.40
C VAL A 99 -0.70 -1.23 -13.62
N ASP A 100 -1.19 -2.46 -13.70
CA ASP A 100 -2.05 -2.91 -14.80
C ASP A 100 -3.38 -2.15 -14.83
N THR A 101 -3.94 -1.87 -13.65
CA THR A 101 -5.17 -1.08 -13.55
C THR A 101 -4.94 0.35 -14.03
N ILE A 102 -3.85 1.00 -13.61
CA ILE A 102 -3.51 2.36 -14.06
C ILE A 102 -3.34 2.39 -15.59
N ARG A 103 -2.54 1.47 -16.15
CA ARG A 103 -2.32 1.36 -17.59
C ARG A 103 -3.62 1.13 -18.37
N ARG A 104 -4.48 0.25 -17.86
CA ARG A 104 -5.80 -0.01 -18.46
C ARG A 104 -6.66 1.26 -18.45
N LEU A 105 -6.75 1.96 -17.33
CA LEU A 105 -7.55 3.18 -17.22
C LEU A 105 -7.05 4.31 -18.15
N ILE A 106 -5.73 4.43 -18.34
CA ILE A 106 -5.14 5.35 -19.34
C ILE A 106 -5.54 4.92 -20.76
N SER A 107 -5.43 3.62 -21.09
CA SER A 107 -5.82 3.12 -22.41
C SER A 107 -7.30 3.29 -22.72
N GLU A 108 -8.16 3.28 -21.68
CA GLU A 108 -9.59 3.53 -21.77
C GLU A 108 -9.94 5.04 -21.77
N GLY A 109 -8.95 5.94 -21.64
CA GLY A 109 -9.16 7.39 -21.55
C GLY A 109 -9.87 7.85 -20.27
N LYS A 110 -9.89 7.02 -19.22
CA LYS A 110 -10.54 7.32 -17.92
C LYS A 110 -9.60 8.00 -16.92
N LEU A 111 -8.31 7.98 -17.21
CA LEU A 111 -7.26 8.74 -16.54
C LEU A 111 -6.49 9.48 -17.62
N ALA A 112 -6.33 10.79 -17.47
CA ALA A 112 -5.43 11.56 -18.32
C ALA A 112 -3.99 11.29 -17.86
N ALA A 113 -3.10 10.99 -18.81
CA ALA A 113 -1.68 11.22 -18.61
C ALA A 113 -1.47 12.70 -18.88
N GLU A 114 -1.17 13.48 -17.84
CA GLU A 114 -0.75 14.88 -17.98
C GLU A 114 0.69 14.96 -18.50
#